data_AF-A0A966UEY6-F1
#
_entry.id   AF-A0A966UEY6-F1
#
_cell.length_a   1.000
_cell.length_b   1.000
_cell.length_c   1.000
_cell.angle_alpha   90.00
_cell.angle_beta   90.00
_cell.angle_gamma   90.00
#
_symmetry.space_group_name_H-M   'P 1'
#
loop_
_entity.id
_entity.type
_entity.pdbx_description
1 polymer ?
#
loop_
_entity_poly.entity_id
_entity_poly.type
_entity_poly.pdbx_seq_one_letter_code
_entity_poly.pdbx_strand_id
1 'polypeptide(L)'
;MRRDFLTSVLLALALVTTVAPARAAVWSAPEIMMFDQETVAVNIVDNFSSSGEQVSTLKAQPFSTVMRGGFTPEESLCTRVGVAPCDKPDQSYFATLILPACVTETDQWCIESLGVRKKSDPAKNAQFIRQIDAGTVADAPGDGIPGGSTVSLWRAEGLQNSGGADTYAAYVMIRAQKFPGRDFLVSNFSAMVLPYSEKRGFQYERASAREGVNPMGIRGVQTLGTSPGCAWTESGLCGVLEDFPSETRVTMTLRISNQLTGWLMGRMADPTIEVEPLNTEQNRIRIDAEPVAVPQFYATSKKSEVTPAMQQALGGRVDFGSRQSIQANYPNSFDVIDSWKDAAKDRAAGLVTTWSASTVKYGFGSFCLADTTKLLGVVTTNAMVYDGSAPAFENGTLNYRVGGMHYNPDGQSEFQGTYDLVMRKATAQCLYGFTDAPIT
;
A
#
# COMPACT_ATOMS: atom_id res chain seq x y z
N MET A 1 85.39 30.44 -2.35
CA MET A 1 84.07 30.85 -1.84
C MET A 1 83.12 29.68 -1.99
N ARG A 2 82.69 29.07 -0.87
CA ARG A 2 81.75 27.95 -0.83
C ARG A 2 80.38 28.41 -1.33
N ARG A 3 79.72 27.60 -2.16
CA ARG A 3 78.34 27.78 -2.59
C ARG A 3 77.62 26.46 -2.35
N ASP A 4 76.73 26.47 -1.37
CA ASP A 4 75.92 25.34 -0.93
C ASP A 4 74.85 25.01 -1.99
N PHE A 5 74.72 23.72 -2.33
CA PHE A 5 73.58 23.18 -3.07
C PHE A 5 72.65 22.48 -2.08
N LEU A 6 71.47 23.05 -1.87
CA LEU A 6 70.36 22.45 -1.12
C LEU A 6 69.43 21.72 -2.08
N THR A 7 69.32 20.40 -1.90
CA THR A 7 68.37 19.52 -2.58
C THR A 7 67.00 19.61 -1.90
N SER A 8 66.00 20.13 -2.61
CA SER A 8 64.59 20.11 -2.16
C SER A 8 63.88 18.85 -2.67
N VAL A 9 63.34 18.06 -1.75
CA VAL A 9 62.45 16.91 -2.02
C VAL A 9 61.01 17.42 -2.10
N LEU A 10 60.35 17.25 -3.24
CA LEU A 10 58.93 17.52 -3.44
C LEU A 10 58.14 16.23 -3.20
N LEU A 11 57.34 16.18 -2.13
CA LEU A 11 56.36 15.14 -1.87
C LEU A 11 55.04 15.51 -2.58
N ALA A 12 54.64 14.72 -3.58
CA ALA A 12 53.34 14.87 -4.25
C ALA A 12 52.27 14.13 -3.43
N LEU A 13 51.33 14.86 -2.83
CA LEU A 13 50.14 14.30 -2.17
C LEU A 13 49.05 14.08 -3.24
N ALA A 14 48.82 12.83 -3.64
CA ALA A 14 47.69 12.48 -4.50
C ALA A 14 46.42 12.36 -3.63
N LEU A 15 45.51 13.34 -3.72
CA LEU A 15 44.17 13.22 -3.18
C LEU A 15 43.37 12.23 -4.04
N VAL A 16 43.17 11.02 -3.53
CA VAL A 16 42.19 10.08 -4.10
C VAL A 16 40.82 10.49 -3.57
N THR A 17 40.07 11.29 -4.33
CA THR A 17 38.65 11.53 -4.06
C THR A 17 37.86 10.32 -4.53
N THR A 18 37.50 9.42 -3.61
CA THR A 18 36.50 8.39 -3.87
C THR A 18 35.14 9.07 -3.99
N VAL A 19 34.72 9.37 -5.22
CA VAL A 19 33.33 9.77 -5.50
C VAL A 19 32.47 8.53 -5.25
N ALA A 20 31.74 8.49 -4.14
CA ALA A 20 30.72 7.48 -3.94
C ALA A 20 29.68 7.63 -5.08
N PRO A 21 29.26 6.54 -5.73
CA PRO A 21 28.26 6.64 -6.80
C PRO A 21 26.99 7.28 -6.23
N ALA A 22 26.51 8.34 -6.89
CA ALA A 22 25.21 8.92 -6.59
C ALA A 22 24.15 7.84 -6.83
N ARG A 23 23.47 7.43 -5.76
CA ARG A 23 22.39 6.43 -5.85
C ARG A 23 21.16 7.10 -6.42
N ALA A 24 20.57 6.51 -7.46
CA ALA A 24 19.34 7.01 -8.04
C ALA A 24 18.21 6.87 -7.02
N ALA A 25 17.41 7.92 -6.83
CA ALA A 25 16.22 7.86 -6.00
C ALA A 25 15.20 6.91 -6.62
N VAL A 26 14.45 6.20 -5.78
CA VAL A 26 13.31 5.40 -6.22
C VAL A 26 12.32 6.27 -6.97
N TRP A 27 11.70 5.68 -7.99
CA TRP A 27 10.67 6.39 -8.72
C TRP A 27 9.50 6.76 -7.81
N SER A 28 9.10 8.02 -7.86
CA SER A 28 7.86 8.50 -7.27
C SER A 28 7.13 9.36 -8.29
N ALA A 29 5.80 9.25 -8.33
CA ALA A 29 4.98 10.09 -9.20
C ALA A 29 5.30 11.58 -8.92
N PRO A 30 5.62 12.38 -9.95
CA PRO A 30 5.93 13.80 -9.79
C PRO A 30 4.82 14.55 -9.04
N GLU A 31 5.22 15.56 -8.28
CA GLU A 31 4.28 16.56 -7.77
C GLU A 31 3.77 17.41 -8.93
N ILE A 32 2.45 17.57 -9.00
CA ILE A 32 1.86 18.58 -9.89
C ILE A 32 1.92 19.91 -9.15
N MET A 33 2.55 20.90 -9.76
CA MET A 33 2.49 22.26 -9.24
C MET A 33 1.03 22.74 -9.28
N MET A 34 0.47 23.09 -8.12
CA MET A 34 -0.95 23.51 -7.97
C MET A 34 -1.36 24.69 -8.88
N PHE A 35 -0.39 25.38 -9.48
CA PHE A 35 -0.60 26.52 -10.38
C PHE A 35 -0.90 26.13 -11.84
N ASP A 36 -0.61 24.88 -12.26
CA ASP A 36 -0.93 24.43 -13.62
C ASP A 36 -2.35 23.86 -13.69
N GLN A 37 -3.33 24.77 -13.77
CA GLN A 37 -4.76 24.44 -13.85
C GLN A 37 -5.19 23.85 -15.21
N GLU A 38 -4.28 23.74 -16.18
CA GLU A 38 -4.58 23.23 -17.52
C GLU A 38 -4.12 21.78 -17.72
N THR A 39 -3.39 21.22 -16.76
CA THR A 39 -2.88 19.85 -16.82
C THR A 39 -3.56 18.98 -15.77
N VAL A 40 -3.82 17.73 -16.13
CA VAL A 40 -4.16 16.66 -15.18
C VAL A 40 -3.08 15.59 -15.25
N ALA A 41 -2.75 14.98 -14.11
CA ALA A 41 -2.00 13.73 -14.11
C ALA A 41 -2.84 12.58 -13.55
N VAL A 42 -2.51 11.38 -14.03
CA VAL A 42 -3.12 10.13 -13.58
C VAL A 42 -2.01 9.16 -13.21
N ASN A 43 -2.18 8.47 -12.10
CA ASN A 43 -1.27 7.40 -11.70
C ASN A 43 -2.03 6.20 -11.14
N ILE A 44 -1.41 5.03 -11.22
CA ILE A 44 -1.89 3.81 -10.57
C ILE A 44 -1.10 3.62 -9.27
N VAL A 45 -1.77 3.19 -8.19
CA VAL A 45 -1.17 2.91 -6.88
C VAL A 45 -1.67 1.58 -6.33
N ASP A 46 -0.85 0.80 -5.62
CA ASP A 46 -1.31 -0.44 -4.97
C ASP A 46 -2.20 -0.17 -3.75
N ASN A 47 -1.87 0.90 -3.05
CA ASN A 47 -2.67 1.45 -1.96
C ASN A 47 -2.40 2.95 -1.86
N PHE A 48 -3.32 3.68 -1.24
CA PHE A 48 -3.20 5.12 -1.02
C PHE A 48 -2.27 5.46 0.16
N SER A 49 -1.30 4.58 0.44
CA SER A 49 -0.31 4.77 1.49
C SER A 49 0.54 6.02 1.25
N SER A 50 0.67 6.55 0.03
CA SER A 50 1.39 7.80 -0.26
C SER A 50 0.48 9.01 -0.47
N SER A 51 -0.85 8.85 -0.36
CA SER A 51 -1.85 9.88 -0.66
C SER A 51 -2.84 10.10 0.49
N GLY A 52 -2.36 9.99 1.73
CA GLY A 52 -3.13 10.37 2.92
C GLY A 52 -3.68 9.23 3.78
N GLU A 53 -3.49 7.95 3.44
CA GLU A 53 -3.99 6.84 4.27
C GLU A 53 -3.00 6.34 5.33
N GLN A 54 -1.92 7.08 5.58
CA GLN A 54 -0.94 6.81 6.67
C GLN A 54 -1.43 7.21 8.06
N VAL A 55 -2.71 7.60 8.19
CA VAL A 55 -3.30 8.10 9.43
C VAL A 55 -4.49 7.26 9.82
N SER A 56 -4.55 6.84 11.08
CA SER A 56 -5.74 6.19 11.61
C SER A 56 -6.87 7.23 11.74
N THR A 57 -8.04 6.91 11.19
CA THR A 57 -9.23 7.77 11.23
C THR A 57 -10.47 6.99 11.59
N LEU A 58 -11.33 7.62 12.39
CA LEU A 58 -12.69 7.19 12.65
C LEU A 58 -13.60 8.35 12.29
N LYS A 59 -14.58 8.10 11.44
CA LYS A 59 -15.50 9.12 10.93
C LYS A 59 -16.93 8.72 11.28
N ALA A 60 -17.71 9.68 11.76
CA ALA A 60 -19.17 9.57 11.83
C ALA A 60 -19.80 10.28 10.64
N GLN A 61 -20.87 9.69 10.10
CA GLN A 61 -21.72 10.30 9.09
C GLN A 61 -23.19 10.10 9.50
N PRO A 62 -24.08 11.09 9.25
CA PRO A 62 -25.52 10.86 9.32
C PRO A 62 -25.90 9.71 8.38
N PHE A 63 -26.77 8.80 8.82
CA PHE A 63 -27.30 7.79 7.92
C PHE A 63 -28.23 8.44 6.89
N SER A 64 -27.72 8.70 5.69
CA SER A 64 -28.52 9.18 4.55
C SER A 64 -28.72 8.05 3.54
N THR A 65 -29.98 7.79 3.17
CA THR A 65 -30.35 6.93 2.04
C THR A 65 -30.22 7.63 0.68
N VAL A 66 -29.86 8.93 0.68
CA VAL A 66 -29.76 9.75 -0.53
C VAL A 66 -28.34 10.26 -0.68
N MET A 67 -27.58 9.64 -1.59
CA MET A 67 -26.40 10.25 -2.20
C MET A 67 -26.86 11.43 -3.06
N ARG A 68 -26.94 12.65 -2.50
CA ARG A 68 -27.24 13.84 -3.31
C ARG A 68 -26.02 14.18 -4.17
N GLY A 69 -26.06 13.85 -5.45
CA GLY A 69 -25.09 14.33 -6.45
C GLY A 69 -23.68 13.73 -6.36
N GLY A 70 -23.51 12.54 -5.77
CA GLY A 70 -22.21 11.87 -5.68
C GLY A 70 -21.26 12.41 -4.61
N PHE A 71 -21.75 13.24 -3.68
CA PHE A 71 -20.95 13.73 -2.55
C PHE A 71 -21.09 12.85 -1.32
N THR A 72 -20.01 12.74 -0.54
CA THR A 72 -20.03 12.10 0.78
C THR A 72 -20.99 12.85 1.72
N PRO A 73 -21.78 12.14 2.55
CA PRO A 73 -22.52 12.75 3.65
C PRO A 73 -21.59 13.59 4.54
N GLU A 74 -22.13 14.55 5.28
CA GLU A 74 -21.34 15.34 6.23
C GLU A 74 -20.54 14.42 7.16
N GLU A 75 -19.22 14.50 7.10
CA GLU A 75 -18.33 13.68 7.92
C GLU A 75 -17.88 14.45 9.16
N SER A 76 -17.92 13.80 10.31
CA SER A 76 -17.29 14.31 11.54
C SER A 76 -16.14 13.39 11.96
N LEU A 77 -15.02 13.97 12.34
CA LEU A 77 -13.85 13.25 12.82
C LEU A 77 -14.04 12.86 14.28
N CYS A 78 -13.77 11.60 14.60
CA CYS A 78 -13.92 11.05 15.93
C CYS A 78 -12.59 10.67 16.54
N THR A 79 -12.51 10.80 17.86
CA THR A 79 -11.35 10.36 18.65
C THR A 79 -11.44 8.90 19.07
N ARG A 80 -12.66 8.42 19.33
CA ARG A 80 -13.01 7.03 19.67
C ARG A 80 -14.51 6.79 19.52
N VAL A 81 -14.93 5.53 19.50
CA VAL A 81 -16.36 5.15 19.58
C VAL A 81 -16.91 5.46 20.98
N GLY A 82 -18.16 5.92 21.02
CA GLY A 82 -18.90 6.26 22.25
C GLY A 82 -18.65 7.68 22.77
N VAL A 83 -17.89 8.51 22.05
CA VAL A 83 -17.64 9.91 22.40
C VAL A 83 -18.05 10.79 21.24
N ALA A 84 -18.81 11.86 21.52
CA ALA A 84 -19.21 12.84 20.51
C ALA A 84 -18.00 13.28 19.66
N PRO A 85 -18.11 13.28 18.31
CA PRO A 85 -19.35 13.10 17.53
C PRO A 85 -19.71 11.65 17.18
N CYS A 86 -18.99 10.64 17.67
CA CYS A 86 -19.22 9.19 17.45
C CYS A 86 -19.97 8.51 18.61
N ASP A 87 -21.09 9.09 19.05
CA ASP A 87 -21.86 8.61 20.20
C ASP A 87 -23.35 8.38 19.90
N LYS A 88 -23.79 8.54 18.64
CA LYS A 88 -25.21 8.44 18.28
C LYS A 88 -25.57 7.10 17.63
N PRO A 89 -26.77 6.57 17.90
CA PRO A 89 -27.19 5.27 17.36
C PRO A 89 -27.64 5.32 15.89
N ASP A 90 -27.94 6.50 15.36
CA ASP A 90 -28.41 6.74 14.00
C ASP A 90 -27.29 7.12 13.01
N GLN A 91 -26.04 7.03 13.44
CA GLN A 91 -24.87 7.31 12.62
C GLN A 91 -24.30 6.06 11.97
N SER A 92 -23.71 6.26 10.78
CA SER A 92 -22.76 5.32 10.21
C SER A 92 -21.35 5.70 10.66
N TYR A 93 -20.51 4.69 10.93
CA TYR A 93 -19.11 4.87 11.24
C TYR A 93 -18.22 4.24 10.17
N PHE A 94 -17.17 4.94 9.78
CA PHE A 94 -16.16 4.46 8.85
C PHE A 94 -14.80 4.61 9.51
N ALA A 95 -14.11 3.48 9.69
CA ALA A 95 -12.82 3.41 10.33
C ALA A 95 -11.75 2.96 9.32
N THR A 96 -10.63 3.68 9.31
CA THR A 96 -9.37 3.28 8.69
C THR A 96 -8.35 3.24 9.82
N LEU A 97 -7.90 2.06 10.22
CA LEU A 97 -7.07 1.89 11.43
C LEU A 97 -5.76 1.22 11.06
N ILE A 98 -4.65 1.80 11.48
CA ILE A 98 -3.33 1.21 11.28
C ILE A 98 -2.97 0.40 12.52
N LEU A 99 -2.59 -0.86 12.33
CA LEU A 99 -2.30 -1.77 13.43
C LEU A 99 -0.91 -1.48 14.02
N PRO A 100 -0.77 -1.48 15.36
CA PRO A 100 0.51 -1.31 16.00
C PRO A 100 1.39 -2.57 15.89
N ALA A 101 2.68 -2.46 16.22
CA ALA A 101 3.47 -3.61 16.66
C ALA A 101 2.92 -4.14 17.99
N CYS A 102 2.92 -5.46 18.18
CA CYS A 102 2.51 -6.06 19.44
C CYS A 102 3.51 -5.69 20.55
N VAL A 103 3.00 -5.38 21.74
CA VAL A 103 3.77 -5.14 22.97
C VAL A 103 3.87 -6.41 23.81
N THR A 104 2.81 -7.21 23.87
CA THR A 104 2.74 -8.45 24.63
C THR A 104 2.36 -9.65 23.77
N GLU A 105 2.66 -10.85 24.26
CA GLU A 105 2.27 -12.11 23.60
C GLU A 105 0.76 -12.37 23.62
N THR A 106 -0.04 -11.57 24.32
CA THR A 106 -1.51 -11.66 24.33
C THR A 106 -2.19 -10.57 23.51
N ASP A 107 -1.41 -9.63 22.96
CA ASP A 107 -1.98 -8.54 22.18
C ASP A 107 -2.70 -9.06 20.94
N GLN A 108 -3.70 -8.31 20.55
CA GLN A 108 -4.61 -8.58 19.46
C GLN A 108 -4.56 -7.41 18.49
N TRP A 109 -4.89 -7.64 17.21
CA TRP A 109 -4.89 -6.58 16.20
C TRP A 109 -3.54 -5.87 16.06
N CYS A 110 -2.47 -6.64 15.84
CA CYS A 110 -1.12 -6.09 15.81
C CYS A 110 -0.15 -6.88 14.92
N ILE A 111 0.99 -6.25 14.62
CA ILE A 111 2.13 -6.86 13.93
C ILE A 111 2.96 -7.60 14.98
N GLU A 112 2.92 -8.92 14.97
CA GLU A 112 3.67 -9.77 15.90
C GLU A 112 5.17 -9.73 15.60
N SER A 113 5.54 -9.79 14.32
CA SER A 113 6.93 -9.67 13.90
C SER A 113 7.05 -9.27 12.43
N LEU A 114 8.13 -8.56 12.11
CA LEU A 114 8.63 -8.36 10.76
C LEU A 114 10.01 -9.01 10.65
N GLY A 115 10.30 -9.65 9.51
CA GLY A 115 11.63 -10.09 9.11
C GLY A 115 11.93 -9.61 7.70
N VAL A 116 13.12 -9.08 7.48
CA VAL A 116 13.61 -8.73 6.13
C VAL A 116 15.04 -9.27 6.06
N ARG A 117 15.32 -10.10 5.05
CA ARG A 117 16.59 -10.84 4.96
C ARG A 117 16.99 -11.07 3.51
N LYS A 118 18.22 -11.51 3.28
CA LYS A 118 18.55 -12.14 1.99
C LYS A 118 17.83 -13.49 1.90
N LYS A 119 17.41 -13.87 0.70
CA LYS A 119 16.75 -15.13 0.40
C LYS A 119 17.54 -16.35 0.88
N SER A 120 18.87 -16.28 0.78
CA SER A 120 19.80 -17.34 1.22
C SER A 120 19.89 -17.48 2.74
N ASP A 121 19.50 -16.45 3.49
CA ASP A 121 19.74 -16.38 4.92
C ASP A 121 18.60 -17.05 5.69
N PRO A 122 18.89 -17.65 6.87
CA PRO A 122 17.84 -18.17 7.73
C PRO A 122 16.88 -17.07 8.15
N ALA A 123 15.64 -17.46 8.45
CA ALA A 123 14.63 -16.52 8.95
C ALA A 123 15.15 -15.77 10.19
N LYS A 124 15.16 -14.43 10.11
CA LYS A 124 15.58 -13.52 11.18
C LYS A 124 14.56 -12.39 11.29
N ASN A 125 14.13 -12.09 12.51
CA ASN A 125 13.25 -10.96 12.78
C ASN A 125 14.06 -9.66 12.74
N ALA A 126 13.46 -8.62 12.16
CA ALA A 126 13.89 -7.26 12.26
C ALA A 126 13.62 -6.73 13.68
N GLN A 127 14.44 -5.78 14.12
CA GLN A 127 14.27 -5.10 15.40
C GLN A 127 13.22 -4.01 15.27
N PHE A 128 12.18 -4.04 16.11
CA PHE A 128 11.24 -2.92 16.24
C PHE A 128 11.98 -1.68 16.78
N ILE A 129 11.81 -0.54 16.11
CA ILE A 129 12.40 0.74 16.50
C ILE A 129 11.37 1.53 17.31
N ARG A 130 10.25 1.88 16.66
CA ARG A 130 9.18 2.72 17.22
C ARG A 130 7.97 2.79 16.28
N GLN A 131 6.89 3.35 16.79
CA GLN A 131 5.82 3.94 16.00
C GLN A 131 6.18 5.37 15.56
N ILE A 132 5.68 5.80 14.40
CA ILE A 132 5.78 7.21 13.98
C ILE A 132 4.82 8.10 14.79
N ASP A 133 5.14 9.39 14.89
CA ASP A 133 4.23 10.40 15.39
C ASP A 133 3.25 10.80 14.29
N ALA A 134 2.05 10.22 14.31
CA ALA A 134 0.95 10.52 13.39
C ALA A 134 -0.41 10.42 14.10
N GLY A 135 -1.49 10.82 13.43
CA GLY A 135 -2.85 10.74 14.01
C GLY A 135 -3.27 9.30 14.33
N THR A 136 -3.86 9.12 15.52
CA THR A 136 -4.33 7.84 16.07
C THR A 136 -5.82 7.88 16.37
N VAL A 137 -6.45 6.72 16.52
CA VAL A 137 -7.81 6.56 17.06
C VAL A 137 -7.70 5.78 18.37
N ALA A 138 -8.23 6.33 19.46
CA ALA A 138 -8.16 5.66 20.74
C ALA A 138 -9.08 4.43 20.77
N ASP A 139 -8.61 3.36 21.42
CA ASP A 139 -9.36 2.13 21.58
C ASP A 139 -10.63 2.34 22.43
N ALA A 140 -11.71 1.65 22.06
CA ALA A 140 -12.96 1.64 22.79
C ALA A 140 -13.43 0.19 23.03
N PRO A 141 -12.91 -0.47 24.08
CA PRO A 141 -13.16 -1.88 24.33
C PRO A 141 -14.64 -2.27 24.25
N GLY A 142 -14.93 -3.32 23.49
CA GLY A 142 -16.29 -3.86 23.31
C GLY A 142 -17.09 -3.25 22.16
N ASP A 143 -16.52 -2.34 21.36
CA ASP A 143 -17.19 -1.78 20.17
C ASP A 143 -17.08 -2.68 18.91
N GLY A 144 -16.19 -3.67 18.92
CA GLY A 144 -15.99 -4.64 17.83
C GLY A 144 -14.88 -4.28 16.83
N ILE A 145 -14.09 -3.22 17.10
CA ILE A 145 -12.89 -2.85 16.33
C ILE A 145 -11.74 -2.52 17.30
N PRO A 146 -10.47 -2.57 16.87
CA PRO A 146 -9.38 -2.07 17.70
C PRO A 146 -9.30 -0.54 17.65
N GLY A 147 -8.52 0.05 18.56
CA GLY A 147 -7.92 1.36 18.33
C GLY A 147 -7.05 1.39 17.06
N GLY A 148 -6.79 2.59 16.56
CA GLY A 148 -5.92 2.85 15.42
C GLY A 148 -4.60 3.48 15.84
N SER A 149 -3.48 2.84 15.50
CA SER A 149 -2.12 3.32 15.73
C SER A 149 -1.53 3.96 14.47
N THR A 150 -0.23 3.81 14.23
CA THR A 150 0.52 4.43 13.13
C THR A 150 1.44 3.42 12.45
N VAL A 151 2.15 3.86 11.41
CA VAL A 151 3.20 3.07 10.76
C VAL A 151 4.29 2.72 11.77
N SER A 152 4.71 1.44 11.76
CA SER A 152 5.80 0.94 12.62
C SER A 152 7.12 0.90 11.87
N LEU A 153 8.21 1.24 12.55
CA LEU A 153 9.55 1.30 12.00
C LEU A 153 10.39 0.14 12.53
N TRP A 154 11.15 -0.50 11.64
CA TRP A 154 11.92 -1.70 11.92
C TRP A 154 13.32 -1.60 11.30
N ARG A 155 14.29 -2.29 11.91
CA ARG A 155 15.67 -2.41 11.43
C ARG A 155 16.00 -3.85 11.09
N ALA A 156 16.44 -4.10 9.86
CA ALA A 156 16.93 -5.39 9.39
C ALA A 156 18.45 -5.35 9.26
N GLU A 157 19.14 -5.54 10.38
CA GLU A 157 20.59 -5.47 10.47
C GLU A 157 21.28 -6.33 9.41
N GLY A 158 22.18 -5.70 8.64
CA GLY A 158 22.97 -6.37 7.60
C GLY A 158 22.33 -6.38 6.20
N LEU A 159 21.12 -5.84 6.05
CA LEU A 159 20.45 -5.71 4.76
C LEU A 159 20.11 -4.25 4.48
N GLN A 160 20.95 -3.59 3.67
CA GLN A 160 20.73 -2.20 3.27
C GLN A 160 19.77 -2.13 2.07
N ASN A 161 18.78 -1.25 2.16
CA ASN A 161 17.97 -0.81 1.03
C ASN A 161 18.78 0.04 0.04
N SER A 162 18.18 0.38 -1.09
CA SER A 162 18.83 1.20 -2.13
C SER A 162 19.32 2.57 -1.62
N GLY A 163 18.62 3.19 -0.67
CA GLY A 163 19.05 4.40 0.04
C GLY A 163 20.25 4.21 0.98
N GLY A 164 20.66 2.97 1.24
CA GLY A 164 21.82 2.64 2.08
C GLY A 164 21.53 2.56 3.57
N ALA A 165 20.27 2.66 3.94
CA ALA A 165 19.81 2.40 5.30
C ALA A 165 19.35 0.94 5.43
N ASP A 166 19.35 0.42 6.65
CA ASP A 166 18.85 -0.92 6.98
C ASP A 166 17.42 -0.89 7.57
N THR A 167 16.67 0.15 7.20
CA THR A 167 15.39 0.51 7.81
C THR A 167 14.20 0.26 6.88
N TYR A 168 13.13 -0.26 7.48
CA TYR A 168 11.91 -0.69 6.82
C TYR A 168 10.69 -0.28 7.65
N ALA A 169 9.65 0.23 6.99
CA ALA A 169 8.40 0.60 7.61
C ALA A 169 7.36 -0.48 7.31
N ALA A 170 6.59 -0.89 8.33
CA ALA A 170 5.46 -1.79 8.17
C ALA A 170 4.16 -1.00 8.32
N TYR A 171 3.36 -1.04 7.27
CA TYR A 171 2.07 -0.40 7.17
C TYR A 171 0.99 -1.47 7.04
N VAL A 172 0.19 -1.64 8.09
CA VAL A 172 -0.91 -2.62 8.11
C VAL A 172 -2.18 -1.87 8.46
N MET A 173 -3.03 -1.67 7.46
CA MET A 173 -4.28 -0.94 7.58
C MET A 173 -5.45 -1.92 7.58
N ILE A 174 -6.43 -1.70 8.45
CA ILE A 174 -7.75 -2.32 8.37
C ILE A 174 -8.80 -1.27 8.06
N ARG A 175 -9.83 -1.66 7.31
CA ARG A 175 -11.04 -0.84 7.15
C ARG A 175 -12.21 -1.52 7.83
N ALA A 176 -13.00 -0.75 8.55
CA ALA A 176 -14.23 -1.22 9.15
C ALA A 176 -15.35 -0.21 8.94
N GLN A 177 -16.57 -0.70 8.87
CA GLN A 177 -17.76 0.13 8.78
C GLN A 177 -18.86 -0.39 9.70
N LYS A 178 -19.63 0.53 10.24
CA LYS A 178 -20.82 0.23 11.05
C LYS A 178 -21.97 1.07 10.54
N PHE A 179 -23.12 0.43 10.32
CA PHE A 179 -24.37 1.10 9.98
C PHE A 179 -25.31 1.07 11.19
N PRO A 180 -26.29 1.99 11.29
CA PRO A 180 -27.26 2.01 12.38
C PRO A 180 -27.90 0.63 12.62
N GLY A 181 -27.95 0.24 13.90
CA GLY A 181 -28.51 -1.04 14.33
C GLY A 181 -27.68 -2.29 13.97
N ARG A 182 -26.43 -2.13 13.50
CA ARG A 182 -25.50 -3.23 13.23
C ARG A 182 -24.19 -3.08 14.00
N ASP A 183 -23.48 -4.19 14.15
CA ASP A 183 -22.11 -4.18 14.65
C ASP A 183 -21.13 -3.74 13.56
N PHE A 184 -19.89 -3.44 13.97
CA PHE A 184 -18.84 -3.19 13.00
C PHE A 184 -18.57 -4.42 12.15
N LEU A 185 -18.40 -4.17 10.86
CA LEU A 185 -17.96 -5.13 9.89
C LEU A 185 -16.58 -4.73 9.41
N VAL A 186 -15.57 -5.55 9.70
CA VAL A 186 -14.22 -5.37 9.18
C VAL A 186 -14.19 -5.84 7.72
N SER A 187 -13.79 -4.97 6.81
CA SER A 187 -13.91 -5.15 5.37
C SER A 187 -12.68 -5.81 4.77
N ASN A 188 -11.49 -5.35 5.12
CA ASN A 188 -10.23 -5.88 4.60
C ASN A 188 -9.06 -5.46 5.50
N PHE A 189 -7.93 -6.14 5.34
CA PHE A 189 -6.63 -5.56 5.66
C PHE A 189 -5.81 -5.33 4.40
N SER A 190 -4.88 -4.40 4.48
CA SER A 190 -3.79 -4.20 3.53
C SER A 190 -2.48 -4.04 4.29
N ALA A 191 -1.54 -4.94 4.03
CA ALA A 191 -0.20 -4.97 4.60
C ALA A 191 0.83 -4.61 3.53
N MET A 192 1.78 -3.75 3.87
CA MET A 192 2.91 -3.36 3.02
C MET A 192 4.18 -3.26 3.86
N VAL A 193 5.31 -3.60 3.24
CA VAL A 193 6.65 -3.32 3.78
C VAL A 193 7.34 -2.34 2.85
N LEU A 194 7.76 -1.21 3.41
CA LEU A 194 8.29 -0.06 2.68
C LEU A 194 9.73 0.19 3.15
N PRO A 195 10.76 -0.15 2.35
CA PRO A 195 12.12 0.24 2.66
C PRO A 195 12.21 1.78 2.68
N TYR A 196 12.98 2.33 3.62
CA TYR A 196 13.12 3.79 3.69
C TYR A 196 14.50 4.25 4.14
N SER A 197 14.86 5.47 3.77
CA SER A 197 15.95 6.26 4.36
C SER A 197 15.39 7.53 5.01
N GLU A 198 16.07 8.11 6.00
CA GLU A 198 15.58 9.33 6.65
C GLU A 198 16.12 10.61 5.99
N LYS A 199 15.21 11.56 5.74
CA LYS A 199 15.54 12.89 5.25
C LYS A 199 14.88 13.97 6.10
N ARG A 200 15.69 14.94 6.54
CA ARG A 200 15.20 16.12 7.28
C ARG A 200 14.79 17.23 6.33
N GLY A 201 13.76 17.97 6.69
CA GLY A 201 13.27 19.12 5.93
C GLY A 201 12.09 19.81 6.61
N PHE A 202 12.11 21.14 6.65
CA PHE A 202 11.07 21.94 7.31
C PHE A 202 9.69 21.81 6.65
N GLN A 203 9.65 21.37 5.39
CA GLN A 203 8.42 21.15 4.63
C GLN A 203 7.66 19.89 5.05
N TYR A 204 8.29 18.99 5.80
CA TYR A 204 7.64 17.76 6.25
C TYR A 204 6.83 18.03 7.51
N GLU A 205 5.56 17.65 7.45
CA GLU A 205 4.61 17.85 8.52
C GLU A 205 4.21 16.52 9.14
N ARG A 206 3.66 16.61 10.35
CA ARG A 206 3.08 15.46 11.04
C ARG A 206 1.82 14.99 10.32
N ALA A 207 1.77 13.72 9.92
CA ALA A 207 0.59 13.15 9.30
C ALA A 207 -0.62 13.18 10.27
N SER A 208 -1.74 13.76 9.85
CA SER A 208 -2.94 13.90 10.69
C SER A 208 -4.23 13.98 9.87
N ALA A 209 -5.37 13.85 10.55
CA ALA A 209 -6.68 14.07 9.97
C ALA A 209 -7.32 15.32 10.58
N ARG A 210 -8.02 16.11 9.77
CA ARG A 210 -8.81 17.26 10.23
C ARG A 210 -10.15 17.33 9.51
N GLU A 211 -11.12 17.93 10.16
CA GLU A 211 -12.34 18.36 9.49
C GLU A 211 -12.06 19.56 8.58
N GLY A 212 -12.73 19.60 7.45
CA GLY A 212 -12.74 20.72 6.51
C GLY A 212 -14.13 20.89 5.91
N VAL A 213 -14.38 22.05 5.33
CA VAL A 213 -15.61 22.33 4.60
C VAL A 213 -15.23 22.60 3.16
N ASN A 214 -15.84 21.88 2.23
CA ASN A 214 -15.58 22.08 0.81
C ASN A 214 -16.26 23.38 0.30
N PRO A 215 -15.97 23.86 -0.93
CA PRO A 215 -16.59 25.07 -1.47
C PRO A 215 -18.12 25.05 -1.55
N MET A 216 -18.74 23.87 -1.44
CA MET A 216 -20.19 23.69 -1.44
C MET A 216 -20.80 23.72 -0.02
N GLY A 217 -20.00 23.98 1.02
CA GLY A 217 -20.47 24.02 2.40
C GLY A 217 -20.61 22.65 3.07
N ILE A 218 -20.16 21.57 2.43
CA ILE A 218 -20.26 20.21 2.97
C ILE A 218 -19.03 19.90 3.82
N ARG A 219 -19.25 19.44 5.06
CA ARG A 219 -18.20 19.00 5.96
C ARG A 219 -17.63 17.65 5.53
N GLY A 220 -16.31 17.54 5.49
CA GLY A 220 -15.58 16.31 5.20
C GLY A 220 -14.35 16.15 6.10
N VAL A 221 -13.84 14.93 6.21
CA VAL A 221 -12.58 14.64 6.91
C VAL A 221 -11.49 14.38 5.88
N GLN A 222 -10.43 15.19 5.94
CA GLN A 222 -9.27 15.10 5.07
C GLN A 222 -8.02 14.75 5.88
N THR A 223 -7.11 14.00 5.26
CA THR A 223 -5.79 13.69 5.80
C THR A 223 -4.72 14.57 5.17
N LEU A 224 -3.70 14.88 5.94
CA LEU A 224 -2.68 15.89 5.63
C LEU A 224 -1.33 15.46 6.19
N GLY A 225 -0.29 16.19 5.81
CA GLY A 225 1.08 15.99 6.29
C GLY A 225 1.83 14.89 5.57
N THR A 226 1.15 14.02 4.80
CA THR A 226 1.80 13.04 3.93
C THR A 226 2.46 13.73 2.74
N SER A 227 3.67 13.30 2.38
CA SER A 227 4.41 13.82 1.23
C SER A 227 4.66 12.71 0.21
N PRO A 228 4.48 12.98 -1.10
CA PRO A 228 4.83 12.02 -2.15
C PRO A 228 6.29 11.57 -2.04
N GLY A 229 6.53 10.27 -2.23
CA GLY A 229 7.86 9.69 -2.09
C GLY A 229 8.28 9.39 -0.64
N CYS A 230 7.45 9.68 0.36
CA CYS A 230 7.69 9.31 1.76
C CYS A 230 6.83 8.09 2.16
N ALA A 231 7.48 7.07 2.73
CA ALA A 231 6.85 5.93 3.39
C ALA A 231 6.09 6.36 4.67
N TRP A 232 6.57 7.44 5.30
CA TRP A 232 5.98 8.08 6.46
C TRP A 232 6.50 9.51 6.60
N THR A 233 5.76 10.34 7.34
CA THR A 233 6.09 11.75 7.59
C THR A 233 5.85 12.14 9.04
N GLU A 234 6.77 12.92 9.59
CA GLU A 234 6.69 13.56 10.90
C GLU A 234 7.13 15.03 10.77
N SER A 235 6.92 15.83 11.82
CA SER A 235 7.41 17.21 11.84
C SER A 235 8.93 17.27 11.58
N GLY A 236 9.30 17.82 10.44
CA GLY A 236 10.69 17.99 10.03
C GLY A 236 11.36 16.75 9.42
N LEU A 237 10.63 15.64 9.22
CA LEU A 237 11.22 14.34 8.86
C LEU A 237 10.36 13.56 7.85
N CYS A 238 11.03 12.95 6.87
CA CYS A 238 10.44 12.04 5.91
C CYS A 238 11.25 10.74 5.89
N GLY A 239 10.57 9.60 5.98
CA GLY A 239 11.13 8.31 5.58
C GLY A 239 11.00 8.19 4.07
N VAL A 240 12.01 8.62 3.31
CA VAL A 240 12.02 8.55 1.84
C VAL A 240 11.90 7.09 1.42
N LEU A 241 10.98 6.77 0.51
CA LEU A 241 10.81 5.43 -0.04
C LEU A 241 12.08 4.99 -0.77
N GLU A 242 12.50 3.77 -0.46
CA GLU A 242 13.66 3.11 -1.07
C GLU A 242 13.25 1.75 -1.63
N ASP A 243 14.02 1.25 -2.59
CA ASP A 243 13.85 -0.10 -3.15
C ASP A 243 14.49 -1.14 -2.24
N PHE A 244 13.85 -2.32 -2.20
CA PHE A 244 14.43 -3.53 -1.65
C PHE A 244 15.71 -3.89 -2.42
N PRO A 245 16.76 -4.37 -1.74
CA PRO A 245 17.90 -4.95 -2.43
C PRO A 245 17.48 -6.22 -3.17
N SER A 246 18.22 -6.59 -4.22
CA SER A 246 18.04 -7.88 -4.91
C SER A 246 18.13 -9.05 -3.93
N GLU A 247 17.45 -10.16 -4.24
CA GLU A 247 17.43 -11.37 -3.40
C GLU A 247 16.88 -11.11 -1.99
N THR A 248 15.94 -10.18 -1.83
CA THR A 248 15.27 -9.96 -0.53
C THR A 248 14.13 -10.96 -0.32
N ARG A 249 13.98 -11.44 0.91
CA ARG A 249 12.78 -12.14 1.37
C ARG A 249 12.23 -11.48 2.63
N VAL A 250 10.92 -11.27 2.65
CA VAL A 250 10.19 -10.58 3.70
C VAL A 250 9.26 -11.55 4.39
N THR A 251 9.29 -11.57 5.72
CA THR A 251 8.28 -12.24 6.53
C THR A 251 7.49 -11.23 7.35
N MET A 252 6.17 -11.29 7.34
CA MET A 252 5.31 -10.56 8.26
C MET A 252 4.38 -11.52 8.98
N THR A 253 4.33 -11.41 10.31
CA THR A 253 3.36 -12.14 11.14
C THR A 253 2.41 -11.15 11.78
N LEU A 254 1.12 -11.34 11.53
CA LEU A 254 0.04 -10.48 12.04
C LEU A 254 -0.89 -11.28 12.96
N ARG A 255 -1.46 -10.59 13.93
CA ARG A 255 -2.59 -11.06 14.74
C ARG A 255 -3.80 -10.24 14.36
N ILE A 256 -4.76 -10.87 13.70
CA ILE A 256 -5.87 -10.17 13.07
C ILE A 256 -7.15 -10.98 13.19
N SER A 257 -8.31 -10.35 13.00
CA SER A 257 -9.58 -11.06 13.03
C SER A 257 -9.60 -12.26 12.07
N ASN A 258 -10.18 -13.35 12.55
CA ASN A 258 -10.45 -14.55 11.76
C ASN A 258 -11.40 -14.32 10.58
N GLN A 259 -12.03 -13.14 10.47
CA GLN A 259 -12.86 -12.75 9.33
C GLN A 259 -12.04 -12.33 8.09
N LEU A 260 -10.72 -12.22 8.20
CA LEU A 260 -9.86 -11.60 7.19
C LEU A 260 -8.87 -12.54 6.49
N THR A 261 -8.85 -13.83 6.85
CA THR A 261 -7.82 -14.78 6.39
C THR A 261 -8.28 -15.74 5.29
N GLY A 262 -9.42 -15.50 4.63
CA GLY A 262 -9.98 -16.35 3.58
C GLY A 262 -9.20 -16.32 2.26
N TRP A 263 -9.35 -15.23 1.49
CA TRP A 263 -8.67 -15.06 0.19
C TRP A 263 -7.75 -13.83 0.23
N LEU A 264 -6.54 -13.97 -0.30
CA LEU A 264 -5.54 -12.92 -0.32
C LEU A 264 -5.17 -12.53 -1.75
N MET A 265 -4.76 -11.27 -1.92
CA MET A 265 -4.10 -10.79 -3.12
C MET A 265 -2.84 -10.00 -2.76
N GLY A 266 -1.90 -9.78 -3.67
CA GLY A 266 -0.80 -8.86 -3.39
C GLY A 266 0.35 -8.79 -4.39
N ARG A 267 1.36 -8.00 -4.03
CA ARG A 267 2.63 -7.82 -4.74
C ARG A 267 3.70 -8.66 -4.08
N MET A 268 3.78 -9.92 -4.47
CA MET A 268 4.73 -10.88 -3.90
C MET A 268 5.09 -11.95 -4.94
N ALA A 269 6.24 -12.57 -4.78
CA ALA A 269 6.62 -13.78 -5.48
C ALA A 269 6.94 -14.89 -4.47
N ASP A 270 6.69 -16.14 -4.86
CA ASP A 270 6.95 -17.34 -4.04
C ASP A 270 6.40 -17.24 -2.59
N PRO A 271 5.10 -16.94 -2.41
CA PRO A 271 4.53 -16.75 -1.08
C PRO A 271 4.31 -18.09 -0.34
N THR A 272 4.83 -18.17 0.87
CA THR A 272 4.44 -19.16 1.88
C THR A 272 3.54 -18.49 2.91
N ILE A 273 2.30 -18.96 3.05
CA ILE A 273 1.30 -18.34 3.94
C ILE A 273 0.74 -19.38 4.90
N GLU A 274 0.88 -19.10 6.18
CA GLU A 274 0.39 -19.93 7.28
C GLU A 274 -0.68 -19.16 8.06
N VAL A 275 -1.78 -19.84 8.39
CA VAL A 275 -2.88 -19.28 9.18
C VAL A 275 -3.18 -20.24 10.32
N GLU A 276 -3.06 -19.73 11.55
CA GLU A 276 -3.30 -20.47 12.78
C GLU A 276 -4.34 -19.73 13.64
N PRO A 277 -5.38 -20.39 14.13
CA PRO A 277 -6.28 -19.78 15.11
C PRO A 277 -5.54 -19.43 16.40
N LEU A 278 -5.60 -18.17 16.83
CA LEU A 278 -5.13 -17.74 18.15
C LEU A 278 -6.21 -17.91 19.21
N ASN A 279 -7.46 -17.63 18.83
CA ASN A 279 -8.66 -17.82 19.66
C ASN A 279 -9.91 -17.84 18.76
N THR A 280 -11.10 -17.68 19.35
CA THR A 280 -12.38 -17.70 18.63
C THR A 280 -12.60 -16.50 17.70
N GLU A 281 -11.83 -15.42 17.84
CA GLU A 281 -12.01 -14.16 17.12
C GLU A 281 -10.80 -13.79 16.26
N GLN A 282 -9.61 -14.31 16.57
CA GLN A 282 -8.34 -13.93 15.93
C GLN A 282 -7.58 -15.12 15.38
N ASN A 283 -6.90 -14.84 14.26
CA ASN A 283 -5.91 -15.69 13.63
C ASN A 283 -4.53 -15.03 13.69
N ARG A 284 -3.50 -15.86 13.83
CA ARG A 284 -2.13 -15.53 13.48
C ARG A 284 -1.96 -15.86 12.00
N ILE A 285 -1.61 -14.86 11.20
CA ILE A 285 -1.23 -15.05 9.79
C ILE A 285 0.25 -14.72 9.62
N ARG A 286 1.01 -15.66 9.07
CA ARG A 286 2.42 -15.48 8.70
C ARG A 286 2.53 -15.52 7.18
N ILE A 287 3.11 -14.49 6.59
CA ILE A 287 3.32 -14.34 5.15
C ILE A 287 4.82 -14.20 4.92
N ASP A 288 5.45 -15.17 4.25
CA ASP A 288 6.87 -15.16 3.88
C ASP A 288 7.01 -15.20 2.35
N ALA A 289 7.50 -14.13 1.74
CA ALA A 289 7.54 -13.99 0.29
C ALA A 289 8.63 -13.01 -0.18
N GLU A 290 8.90 -13.02 -1.48
CA GLU A 290 9.83 -12.10 -2.14
C GLU A 290 9.07 -10.83 -2.61
N PRO A 291 9.67 -9.63 -2.54
CA PRO A 291 9.13 -8.45 -3.18
C PRO A 291 9.21 -8.60 -4.71
N VAL A 292 8.34 -7.91 -5.43
CA VAL A 292 8.31 -7.91 -6.90
C VAL A 292 8.55 -6.51 -7.46
N ALA A 293 9.16 -6.42 -8.65
CA ALA A 293 9.30 -5.14 -9.36
C ALA A 293 7.98 -4.81 -10.08
N VAL A 294 7.32 -3.73 -9.67
CA VAL A 294 6.04 -3.27 -10.21
C VAL A 294 6.26 -2.06 -11.15
N PRO A 295 5.80 -2.13 -12.41
CA PRO A 295 5.88 -1.02 -13.35
C PRO A 295 4.86 0.03 -12.96
N GLN A 296 5.32 1.27 -12.85
CA GLN A 296 4.50 2.36 -12.37
C GLN A 296 3.81 3.08 -13.52
N PHE A 297 2.52 3.36 -13.37
CA PHE A 297 1.78 4.17 -14.33
C PHE A 297 1.87 5.65 -13.95
N TYR A 298 2.22 6.49 -14.91
CA TYR A 298 2.04 7.94 -14.79
C TYR A 298 1.83 8.54 -16.17
N ALA A 299 0.75 9.29 -16.32
CA ALA A 299 0.43 10.01 -17.54
C ALA A 299 -0.02 11.44 -17.19
N THR A 300 0.29 12.39 -18.07
CA THR A 300 -0.18 13.77 -18.00
C THR A 300 -0.88 14.13 -19.30
N SER A 301 -1.95 14.89 -19.23
CA SER A 301 -2.63 15.42 -20.42
C SER A 301 -3.09 16.85 -20.17
N LYS A 302 -3.05 17.67 -21.24
CA LYS A 302 -3.65 19.01 -21.22
C LYS A 302 -5.15 18.89 -21.32
N LYS A 303 -5.86 19.85 -20.76
CA LYS A 303 -7.33 19.95 -20.84
C LYS A 303 -7.88 19.85 -22.26
N SER A 304 -7.21 20.45 -23.24
CA SER A 304 -7.60 20.38 -24.65
C SER A 304 -7.41 19.00 -25.30
N GLU A 305 -6.63 18.13 -24.68
CA GLU A 305 -6.23 16.81 -25.20
C GLU A 305 -6.93 15.65 -24.47
N VAL A 306 -7.65 15.93 -23.39
CA VAL A 306 -8.46 14.92 -22.68
C VAL A 306 -9.67 14.52 -23.52
N THR A 307 -9.72 13.26 -23.93
CA THR A 307 -10.83 12.71 -24.70
C THR A 307 -12.01 12.28 -23.80
N PRO A 308 -13.22 12.10 -24.36
CA PRO A 308 -14.34 11.54 -23.60
C PRO A 308 -14.05 10.18 -22.98
N ALA A 309 -13.27 9.33 -23.65
CA ALA A 309 -12.87 8.02 -23.11
C ALA A 309 -11.96 8.17 -21.88
N MET A 310 -10.96 9.07 -21.95
CA MET A 310 -10.07 9.38 -20.83
C MET A 310 -10.84 9.91 -19.62
N GLN A 311 -11.84 10.78 -19.84
CA GLN A 311 -12.71 11.30 -18.80
C GLN A 311 -13.61 10.20 -18.22
N GLN A 312 -14.19 9.34 -19.07
CA GLN A 312 -15.06 8.26 -18.63
C GLN A 312 -14.31 7.23 -17.79
N ALA A 313 -13.08 6.89 -18.15
CA ALA A 313 -12.21 6.00 -17.38
C ALA A 313 -11.98 6.50 -15.94
N LEU A 314 -12.00 7.82 -15.73
CA LEU A 314 -11.88 8.47 -14.42
C LEU A 314 -13.23 8.69 -13.72
N GLY A 315 -14.30 8.01 -14.17
CA GLY A 315 -15.63 8.14 -13.56
C GLY A 315 -16.41 9.37 -14.02
N GLY A 316 -16.03 9.97 -15.15
CA GLY A 316 -16.75 11.09 -15.76
C GLY A 316 -16.33 12.47 -15.25
N ARG A 317 -15.40 12.55 -14.30
CA ARG A 317 -14.86 13.82 -13.79
C ARG A 317 -13.34 13.84 -13.91
N VAL A 318 -12.79 15.01 -14.26
CA VAL A 318 -11.35 15.23 -14.37
C VAL A 318 -10.98 16.46 -13.54
N ASP A 319 -10.17 16.24 -12.52
CA ASP A 319 -9.71 17.30 -11.62
C ASP A 319 -8.37 17.88 -12.13
N PHE A 320 -8.47 18.89 -13.01
CA PHE A 320 -7.32 19.63 -13.52
C PHE A 320 -6.59 20.42 -12.41
N GLY A 321 -5.28 20.62 -12.58
CA GLY A 321 -4.40 21.12 -11.52
C GLY A 321 -4.12 20.12 -10.41
N SER A 322 -4.54 18.86 -10.59
CA SER A 322 -4.38 17.80 -9.59
C SER A 322 -3.99 16.47 -10.22
N ARG A 323 -3.52 15.56 -9.35
CA ARG A 323 -3.22 14.17 -9.70
C ARG A 323 -4.36 13.30 -9.23
N GLN A 324 -4.92 12.50 -10.14
CA GLN A 324 -5.91 11.49 -9.84
C GLN A 324 -5.24 10.12 -9.70
N SER A 325 -5.25 9.58 -8.49
CA SER A 325 -4.68 8.27 -8.18
C SER A 325 -5.77 7.20 -8.20
N ILE A 326 -5.53 6.11 -8.94
CA ILE A 326 -6.45 4.98 -9.06
C ILE A 326 -5.78 3.74 -8.47
N GLN A 327 -6.53 2.95 -7.70
CA GLN A 327 -5.97 1.73 -7.11
C GLN A 327 -5.77 0.66 -8.20
N ALA A 328 -4.63 -0.05 -8.17
CA ALA A 328 -4.23 -1.04 -9.18
C ALA A 328 -5.21 -2.18 -9.37
N ASN A 329 -5.99 -2.50 -8.33
CA ASN A 329 -7.01 -3.54 -8.32
C ASN A 329 -8.44 -2.99 -8.34
N TYR A 330 -8.63 -1.69 -8.62
CA TYR A 330 -9.97 -1.10 -8.74
C TYR A 330 -10.56 -1.40 -10.12
N PRO A 331 -11.90 -1.56 -10.25
CA PRO A 331 -12.51 -1.99 -11.52
C PRO A 331 -12.18 -1.14 -12.75
N ASN A 332 -12.08 0.19 -12.59
CA ASN A 332 -11.79 1.10 -13.72
C ASN A 332 -10.30 1.23 -14.06
N SER A 333 -9.39 0.61 -13.29
CA SER A 333 -7.94 0.74 -13.49
C SER A 333 -7.49 0.27 -14.87
N PHE A 334 -8.12 -0.79 -15.39
CA PHE A 334 -7.91 -1.28 -16.75
C PHE A 334 -8.32 -0.27 -17.82
N ASP A 335 -9.50 0.34 -17.66
CA ASP A 335 -10.00 1.34 -18.61
C ASP A 335 -9.12 2.60 -18.59
N VAL A 336 -8.59 2.95 -17.41
CA VAL A 336 -7.65 4.05 -17.23
C VAL A 336 -6.37 3.79 -17.99
N ILE A 337 -5.70 2.64 -17.78
CA ILE A 337 -4.43 2.40 -18.49
C ILE A 337 -4.62 2.27 -20.00
N ASP A 338 -5.74 1.71 -20.49
CA ASP A 338 -6.01 1.61 -21.92
C ASP A 338 -6.33 2.97 -22.55
N SER A 339 -7.16 3.79 -21.90
CA SER A 339 -7.55 5.10 -22.41
C SER A 339 -6.42 6.14 -22.33
N TRP A 340 -5.46 5.95 -21.42
CA TRP A 340 -4.35 6.88 -21.17
C TRP A 340 -2.99 6.38 -21.68
N LYS A 341 -2.93 5.21 -22.34
CA LYS A 341 -1.66 4.60 -22.81
C LYS A 341 -0.86 5.51 -23.73
N ASP A 342 -1.53 6.24 -24.63
CA ASP A 342 -0.86 7.14 -25.58
C ASP A 342 -0.20 8.32 -24.85
N ALA A 343 -0.88 8.85 -23.82
CA ALA A 343 -0.32 9.89 -22.96
C ALA A 343 0.85 9.35 -22.10
N ALA A 344 0.80 8.07 -21.72
CA ALA A 344 1.90 7.37 -21.06
C ALA A 344 3.02 6.93 -22.03
N LYS A 345 2.80 7.03 -23.35
CA LYS A 345 3.70 6.56 -24.42
C LYS A 345 3.97 5.06 -24.37
N ASP A 346 2.97 4.29 -23.95
CA ASP A 346 3.01 2.83 -23.85
C ASP A 346 4.25 2.27 -23.12
N ARG A 347 4.71 3.01 -22.10
CA ARG A 347 5.84 2.61 -21.26
C ARG A 347 5.58 2.88 -19.79
N ALA A 348 6.17 2.08 -18.92
CA ALA A 348 6.19 2.35 -17.49
C ALA A 348 6.89 3.69 -17.22
N ALA A 349 6.39 4.46 -16.26
CA ALA A 349 7.03 5.70 -15.82
C ALA A 349 8.26 5.44 -14.94
N GLY A 350 8.26 4.29 -14.26
CA GLY A 350 9.34 3.81 -13.41
C GLY A 350 9.11 2.36 -13.01
N LEU A 351 10.08 1.79 -12.31
CA LEU A 351 9.98 0.48 -11.66
C LEU A 351 10.22 0.70 -10.16
N VAL A 352 9.38 0.08 -9.33
CA VAL A 352 9.49 0.14 -7.87
C VAL A 352 9.34 -1.28 -7.34
N THR A 353 10.17 -1.66 -6.38
CA THR A 353 10.06 -2.93 -5.68
C THR A 353 9.00 -2.85 -4.59
N THR A 354 8.01 -3.74 -4.65
CA THR A 354 6.87 -3.74 -3.74
C THR A 354 6.73 -5.09 -3.06
N TRP A 355 6.45 -5.07 -1.75
CA TRP A 355 5.91 -6.20 -1.01
C TRP A 355 4.56 -5.81 -0.42
N SER A 356 3.49 -6.50 -0.79
CA SER A 356 2.18 -6.25 -0.21
C SER A 356 1.27 -7.48 -0.18
N ALA A 357 0.37 -7.52 0.80
CA ALA A 357 -0.67 -8.52 0.91
C ALA A 357 -1.98 -7.87 1.40
N SER A 358 -3.12 -8.20 0.80
CA SER A 358 -4.42 -7.67 1.20
C SER A 358 -5.49 -8.76 1.16
N THR A 359 -6.48 -8.67 2.05
CA THR A 359 -7.68 -9.52 1.99
C THR A 359 -8.56 -9.11 0.83
N VAL A 360 -9.16 -10.12 0.19
CA VAL A 360 -10.27 -9.93 -0.76
C VAL A 360 -11.52 -10.51 -0.14
N LYS A 361 -12.44 -9.65 0.29
CA LYS A 361 -13.62 -10.11 1.01
C LYS A 361 -14.68 -10.68 0.06
N TYR A 362 -15.40 -11.68 0.56
CA TYR A 362 -16.52 -12.35 -0.08
C TYR A 362 -16.21 -13.21 -1.30
N GLY A 363 -14.94 -13.31 -1.73
CA GLY A 363 -14.58 -14.08 -2.93
C GLY A 363 -15.54 -13.83 -4.10
N PHE A 364 -15.99 -12.58 -4.22
CA PHE A 364 -16.91 -12.11 -5.25
C PHE A 364 -18.26 -12.85 -5.29
N GLY A 365 -18.72 -13.37 -4.16
CA GLY A 365 -20.05 -13.97 -3.98
C GLY A 365 -20.08 -15.50 -4.04
N SER A 366 -18.93 -16.17 -4.22
CA SER A 366 -18.87 -17.64 -4.19
C SER A 366 -18.87 -18.19 -2.76
N PHE A 367 -19.76 -19.14 -2.47
CA PHE A 367 -19.78 -19.83 -1.17
C PHE A 367 -18.49 -20.64 -0.93
N CYS A 368 -17.78 -21.05 -2.00
CA CYS A 368 -16.50 -21.75 -1.92
C CYS A 368 -15.37 -20.87 -1.37
N LEU A 369 -15.56 -19.56 -1.39
CA LEU A 369 -14.58 -18.56 -0.93
C LEU A 369 -15.03 -17.85 0.37
N ALA A 370 -16.06 -18.38 1.04
CA ALA A 370 -16.66 -17.76 2.22
C ALA A 370 -15.99 -18.15 3.55
N ASP A 371 -15.21 -19.22 3.58
CA ASP A 371 -14.54 -19.68 4.80
C ASP A 371 -13.35 -18.77 5.12
N THR A 372 -13.48 -18.01 6.21
CA THR A 372 -12.48 -17.05 6.65
C THR A 372 -11.52 -17.63 7.69
N THR A 373 -11.83 -18.80 8.26
CA THR A 373 -11.05 -19.42 9.34
C THR A 373 -9.71 -19.98 8.89
N LYS A 374 -9.50 -20.12 7.58
CA LYS A 374 -8.29 -20.64 6.95
C LYS A 374 -8.02 -19.94 5.63
N LEU A 375 -6.76 -19.95 5.20
CA LEU A 375 -6.39 -19.50 3.85
C LEU A 375 -6.99 -20.43 2.80
N LEU A 376 -7.77 -19.89 1.87
CA LEU A 376 -8.36 -20.61 0.74
C LEU A 376 -7.49 -20.52 -0.51
N GLY A 377 -6.91 -19.35 -0.74
CA GLY A 377 -5.99 -19.11 -1.84
C GLY A 377 -5.44 -17.70 -1.83
N VAL A 378 -4.46 -17.49 -2.70
CA VAL A 378 -3.78 -16.23 -2.91
C VAL A 378 -3.52 -16.01 -4.40
N VAL A 379 -3.69 -14.76 -4.83
CA VAL A 379 -3.28 -14.28 -6.15
C VAL A 379 -2.17 -13.25 -5.99
N THR A 380 -1.05 -13.46 -6.66
CA THR A 380 0.05 -12.49 -6.65
C THR A 380 0.48 -12.12 -8.06
N THR A 381 0.94 -10.88 -8.24
CA THR A 381 1.35 -10.38 -9.56
C THR A 381 2.23 -9.15 -9.43
N ASN A 382 3.10 -8.95 -10.42
CA ASN A 382 3.88 -7.73 -10.58
C ASN A 382 3.26 -6.74 -11.62
N ALA A 383 2.10 -7.05 -12.20
CA ALA A 383 1.50 -6.26 -13.29
C ALA A 383 1.08 -4.84 -12.84
N MET A 384 1.02 -3.86 -13.75
CA MET A 384 0.63 -2.48 -13.37
C MET A 384 -0.77 -2.40 -12.74
N VAL A 385 -1.74 -3.10 -13.34
CA VAL A 385 -3.11 -3.28 -12.85
C VAL A 385 -3.48 -4.75 -12.88
N TYR A 386 -4.37 -5.17 -11.99
CA TYR A 386 -4.71 -6.59 -11.86
C TYR A 386 -6.08 -6.80 -11.22
N ASP A 387 -6.72 -7.92 -11.55
CA ASP A 387 -7.84 -8.43 -10.76
C ASP A 387 -7.30 -9.41 -9.71
N GLY A 388 -7.49 -9.06 -8.43
CA GLY A 388 -7.08 -9.90 -7.30
C GLY A 388 -8.07 -11.04 -6.97
N SER A 389 -9.13 -11.20 -7.77
CA SER A 389 -10.11 -12.27 -7.62
C SER A 389 -9.59 -13.64 -8.03
N ALA A 390 -10.31 -14.68 -7.59
CA ALA A 390 -10.10 -16.02 -8.11
C ALA A 390 -10.46 -16.02 -9.61
N PRO A 391 -9.62 -16.58 -10.50
CA PRO A 391 -9.92 -16.65 -11.93
C PRO A 391 -11.28 -17.25 -12.22
N ALA A 392 -11.98 -16.74 -13.22
CA ALA A 392 -13.21 -17.34 -13.70
C ALA A 392 -12.87 -18.61 -14.49
N PHE A 393 -13.62 -19.70 -14.29
CA PHE A 393 -13.47 -20.91 -15.11
C PHE A 393 -14.54 -20.94 -16.19
N GLU A 394 -14.15 -20.61 -17.42
CA GLU A 394 -15.05 -20.50 -18.56
C GLU A 394 -14.45 -21.21 -19.77
N ASN A 395 -15.29 -21.96 -20.50
CA ASN A 395 -14.87 -22.68 -21.71
C ASN A 395 -13.62 -23.55 -21.54
N GLY A 396 -13.49 -24.19 -20.36
CA GLY A 396 -12.36 -25.08 -20.05
C GLY A 396 -11.06 -24.36 -19.69
N THR A 397 -11.07 -23.02 -19.54
CA THR A 397 -9.89 -22.20 -19.26
C THR A 397 -10.10 -21.37 -17.98
N LEU A 398 -9.02 -21.15 -17.22
CA LEU A 398 -9.00 -20.20 -16.11
C LEU A 398 -8.66 -18.80 -16.66
N ASN A 399 -9.62 -17.89 -16.59
CA ASN A 399 -9.52 -16.51 -17.04
C ASN A 399 -9.12 -15.60 -15.87
N TYR A 400 -7.90 -15.07 -15.92
CA TYR A 400 -7.39 -14.03 -15.03
C TYR A 400 -7.19 -12.72 -15.81
N ARG A 401 -7.14 -11.60 -15.10
CA ARG A 401 -6.97 -10.27 -15.73
C ARG A 401 -5.81 -9.52 -15.11
N VAL A 402 -4.81 -9.22 -15.93
CA VAL A 402 -3.67 -8.35 -15.61
C VAL A 402 -3.48 -7.35 -16.75
N GLY A 403 -2.86 -6.21 -16.47
CA GLY A 403 -2.61 -5.19 -17.47
C GLY A 403 -1.40 -4.31 -17.13
N GLY A 404 -0.85 -3.68 -18.15
CA GLY A 404 0.25 -2.75 -18.04
C GLY A 404 0.65 -2.18 -19.39
N MET A 405 1.60 -1.27 -19.36
CA MET A 405 2.27 -0.77 -20.56
C MET A 405 3.21 -1.85 -21.11
N HIS A 406 3.44 -1.87 -22.43
CA HIS A 406 4.28 -2.90 -23.04
C HIS A 406 5.76 -2.75 -22.66
N TYR A 407 6.26 -1.52 -22.56
CA TYR A 407 7.68 -1.26 -22.36
C TYR A 407 8.05 -0.85 -20.93
N ASN A 408 9.26 -1.21 -20.53
CA ASN A 408 9.95 -0.67 -19.36
C ASN A 408 10.21 0.85 -19.51
N PRO A 409 10.70 1.53 -18.46
CA PRO A 409 10.94 2.97 -18.51
C PRO A 409 11.90 3.45 -19.61
N ASP A 410 12.75 2.56 -20.14
CA ASP A 410 13.62 2.84 -21.28
C ASP A 410 12.86 3.01 -22.61
N GLY A 411 11.59 2.58 -22.67
CA GLY A 411 10.75 2.60 -23.87
C GLY A 411 11.19 1.62 -24.96
N GLN A 412 12.00 0.62 -24.62
CA GLN A 412 12.59 -0.32 -25.56
C GLN A 412 12.43 -1.77 -25.11
N SER A 413 12.75 -2.08 -23.85
CA SER A 413 12.65 -3.44 -23.34
C SER A 413 11.22 -3.76 -22.93
N GLU A 414 10.72 -4.93 -23.29
CA GLU A 414 9.38 -5.37 -22.89
C GLU A 414 9.33 -5.66 -21.39
N PHE A 415 8.26 -5.20 -20.73
CA PHE A 415 7.97 -5.59 -19.35
C PHE A 415 7.36 -6.99 -19.33
N GLN A 416 7.95 -7.89 -18.55
CA GLN A 416 7.46 -9.26 -18.39
C GLN A 416 6.68 -9.37 -17.08
N GLY A 417 5.37 -9.59 -17.22
CA GLY A 417 4.46 -9.76 -16.10
C GLY A 417 4.46 -11.19 -15.56
N THR A 418 4.23 -11.34 -14.26
CA THR A 418 3.94 -12.61 -13.59
C THR A 418 2.56 -12.57 -12.97
N TYR A 419 1.90 -13.73 -12.97
CA TYR A 419 0.65 -13.97 -12.27
C TYR A 419 0.73 -15.35 -11.65
N ASP A 420 0.61 -15.42 -10.34
CA ASP A 420 0.66 -16.65 -9.59
C ASP A 420 -0.66 -16.85 -8.86
N LEU A 421 -1.24 -18.04 -9.00
CA LEU A 421 -2.40 -18.50 -8.27
C LEU A 421 -1.99 -19.71 -7.44
N VAL A 422 -2.14 -19.59 -6.12
CA VAL A 422 -2.01 -20.73 -5.21
C VAL A 422 -3.32 -20.88 -4.46
N MET A 423 -3.93 -22.06 -4.51
CA MET A 423 -5.17 -22.32 -3.78
C MET A 423 -5.23 -23.74 -3.24
N ARG A 424 -6.00 -23.94 -2.17
CA ARG A 424 -6.23 -25.28 -1.63
C ARG A 424 -6.95 -26.13 -2.66
N LYS A 425 -6.58 -27.42 -2.73
CA LYS A 425 -7.28 -28.42 -3.55
C LYS A 425 -8.79 -28.38 -3.32
N ALA A 426 -9.25 -28.45 -2.07
CA ALA A 426 -10.69 -28.42 -1.76
C ALA A 426 -11.39 -27.14 -2.25
N THR A 427 -10.71 -26.00 -2.20
CA THR A 427 -11.22 -24.73 -2.75
C THR A 427 -11.33 -24.81 -4.27
N ALA A 428 -10.32 -25.34 -4.97
CA ALA A 428 -10.35 -25.54 -6.42
C ALA A 428 -11.47 -26.49 -6.85
N GLN A 429 -11.64 -27.61 -6.14
CA GLN A 429 -12.70 -28.59 -6.41
C GLN A 429 -14.09 -27.99 -6.19
N CYS A 430 -14.27 -27.18 -5.13
CA CYS A 430 -15.53 -26.48 -4.87
C CYS A 430 -15.82 -25.42 -5.94
N LEU A 431 -14.83 -24.57 -6.23
CA LEU A 431 -15.02 -23.38 -7.07
C LEU A 431 -15.14 -23.74 -8.56
N TYR A 432 -14.37 -24.73 -9.02
CA TYR A 432 -14.26 -25.08 -10.44
C TYR A 432 -14.81 -26.47 -10.79
N GLY A 433 -15.26 -27.25 -9.81
CA GLY A 433 -15.81 -28.59 -10.03
C GLY A 433 -14.78 -29.64 -10.45
N PHE A 434 -13.49 -29.39 -10.24
CA PHE A 434 -12.45 -30.36 -10.58
C PHE A 434 -12.57 -31.61 -9.69
N THR A 435 -12.69 -32.80 -10.26
CA THR A 435 -12.76 -34.07 -9.51
C THR A 435 -11.37 -34.57 -9.15
N ASP A 436 -10.46 -34.56 -10.13
CA ASP A 436 -9.02 -34.79 -9.98
C ASP A 436 -8.27 -33.66 -10.66
N ALA A 437 -8.10 -32.55 -9.94
CA ALA A 437 -7.26 -31.47 -10.44
C ALA A 437 -5.79 -31.94 -10.38
N PRO A 438 -5.03 -31.99 -11.50
CA PRO A 438 -3.59 -32.22 -11.47
C PRO A 438 -2.92 -30.91 -11.02
N ILE A 439 -3.17 -30.52 -9.78
CA ILE A 439 -2.56 -29.35 -9.14
C ILE A 439 -1.37 -29.92 -8.38
N THR A 440 -0.17 -29.75 -8.95
CA THR A 440 1.12 -30.05 -8.30
C THR A 440 1.48 -28.97 -7.30
#